data_AF-A0A0J5GNV9-F1
#
_entry.id   AF-A0A0J5GNV9-F1
#
_cell.length_a   1.000
_cell.length_b   1.000
_cell.length_c   1.000
_cell.angle_alpha   90.00
_cell.angle_beta   90.00
_cell.angle_gamma   90.00
#
_symmetry.space_group_name_H-M   'P 1'
#
loop_
_entity.id
_entity.type
_entity.pdbx_description
1 polymer ?
#
loop_
_entity_poly.entity_id
_entity_poly.type
_entity_poly.pdbx_seq_one_letter_code
_entity_poly.pdbx_strand_id
1 'polypeptide(L)'
;MSEGSSKKKKKSTAISFKVRKPVIEIGLKEWRTIKRDMREWTMLIPMAFFMFFPIFSIMIRDGSYEFIQTIPALSWFSIQAIALGLFSFMTSTFTSGSVAREGTSIDLLRVLPVKGWTVALGKLWIHWVILFGFIGFLQVISGFIFGWSPFHTIAGWFLIGMIGLGSSAIGLYFGAIGAKFNPKNPQNRLETGTSFILLFVALGYVLLQAIPFALTLLPVNDLSFLLEETNPGFFIGMIQGVIEFKARSPILISLVGITLCFTLMLLIAWLSIKFCAKEIDRGVKITYVKE
;
A
#
# COMPACT_ATOMS: atom_id res chain seq x y z
N MET A 1 69.59 20.73 -1.27
CA MET A 1 68.94 19.63 -2.02
C MET A 1 67.49 19.51 -1.57
N SER A 2 66.54 19.63 -2.52
CA SER A 2 65.10 19.27 -2.51
C SER A 2 64.26 19.86 -1.36
N GLU A 3 63.49 20.96 -1.49
CA GLU A 3 62.42 21.30 -2.43
C GLU A 3 61.35 20.21 -2.68
N GLY A 4 60.11 20.51 -2.24
CA GLY A 4 58.91 20.24 -3.03
C GLY A 4 58.06 19.00 -2.71
N SER A 5 57.37 18.96 -1.56
CA SER A 5 56.27 17.98 -1.38
C SER A 5 55.00 18.45 -2.10
N SER A 6 54.73 17.82 -3.24
CA SER A 6 53.56 18.10 -4.07
C SER A 6 52.25 17.68 -3.36
N LYS A 7 51.54 18.63 -2.76
CA LYS A 7 50.14 18.44 -2.35
C LYS A 7 49.29 18.27 -3.62
N LYS A 8 48.90 17.03 -3.94
CA LYS A 8 47.90 16.71 -4.97
C LYS A 8 46.59 17.43 -4.63
N LYS A 9 46.28 18.53 -5.34
CA LYS A 9 44.96 19.15 -5.33
C LYS A 9 43.94 18.13 -5.82
N LYS A 10 43.09 17.61 -4.91
CA LYS A 10 41.88 16.88 -5.28
C LYS A 10 41.06 17.81 -6.18
N LYS A 11 40.98 17.50 -7.48
CA LYS A 11 40.01 18.12 -8.39
C LYS A 11 38.64 17.85 -7.79
N SER A 12 37.95 18.89 -7.31
CA SER A 12 36.53 18.77 -7.04
C SER A 12 35.86 18.55 -8.40
N THR A 13 35.48 17.30 -8.67
CA THR A 13 34.54 17.01 -9.75
C THR A 13 33.30 17.83 -9.44
N ALA A 14 33.06 18.88 -10.24
CA ALA A 14 31.82 19.64 -10.20
C ALA A 14 30.69 18.64 -10.44
N ILE A 15 30.00 18.26 -9.37
CA ILE A 15 28.82 17.41 -9.47
C ILE A 15 27.78 18.26 -10.18
N SER A 16 27.63 18.02 -11.48
CA SER A 16 26.53 18.56 -12.28
C SER A 16 25.23 18.03 -11.67
N PHE A 17 24.60 18.84 -10.83
CA PHE A 17 23.26 18.53 -10.34
C PHE A 17 22.28 18.77 -11.49
N LYS A 18 21.95 17.69 -12.20
CA LYS A 18 20.89 17.71 -13.22
C LYS A 18 19.56 17.87 -12.48
N VAL A 19 19.04 19.10 -12.42
CA VAL A 19 17.77 19.42 -11.77
C VAL A 19 16.65 18.68 -12.51
N ARG A 20 16.06 17.66 -11.87
CA ARG A 20 14.91 16.92 -12.43
C ARG A 20 13.61 17.65 -12.14
N LYS A 21 12.50 17.13 -12.66
CA LYS A 21 11.15 17.61 -12.31
C LYS A 21 10.97 17.56 -10.78
N PRO A 22 10.35 18.58 -10.15
CA PRO A 22 10.23 18.67 -8.69
C PRO A 22 9.63 17.43 -8.00
N VAL A 23 8.64 16.78 -8.62
CA VAL A 23 8.00 15.54 -8.12
C VAL A 23 9.04 14.42 -7.90
N ILE A 24 10.01 14.31 -8.81
CA ILE A 24 11.05 13.27 -8.76
C ILE A 24 12.04 13.58 -7.64
N GLU A 25 12.46 14.83 -7.48
CA GLU A 25 13.41 15.22 -6.43
C GLU A 25 12.82 15.03 -5.03
N ILE A 26 11.56 15.39 -4.84
CA ILE A 26 10.83 15.17 -3.58
C ILE A 26 10.75 13.67 -3.28
N GLY A 27 10.42 12.84 -4.28
CA GLY A 27 10.42 11.40 -4.10
C GLY A 27 11.82 10.83 -3.81
N LEU A 28 12.84 11.21 -4.57
CA LEU A 28 14.20 10.72 -4.33
C LEU A 28 14.74 11.16 -2.97
N LYS A 29 14.29 12.30 -2.42
CA LYS A 29 14.54 12.68 -1.03
C LYS A 29 13.89 11.67 -0.08
N GLU A 30 12.60 11.39 -0.22
CA GLU A 30 11.87 10.41 0.61
C GLU A 30 12.55 9.03 0.58
N TRP A 31 12.89 8.53 -0.60
CA TRP A 31 13.60 7.25 -0.75
C TRP A 31 14.92 7.22 0.01
N ARG A 32 15.73 8.29 -0.08
CA ARG A 32 17.00 8.39 0.64
C ARG A 32 16.79 8.42 2.15
N THR A 33 15.73 9.06 2.63
CA THR A 33 15.38 9.07 4.05
C THR A 33 14.98 7.67 4.52
N ILE A 34 14.03 7.02 3.84
CA ILE A 34 13.53 5.68 4.20
C ILE A 34 14.65 4.64 4.11
N LYS A 35 15.48 4.67 3.06
CA LYS A 35 16.61 3.75 2.90
C LYS A 35 17.59 3.82 4.07
N ARG A 36 17.79 5.00 4.65
CA ARG A 36 18.76 5.22 5.74
C ARG A 36 18.20 4.88 7.12
N ASP A 37 16.89 4.91 7.30
CA ASP A 37 16.25 4.67 8.58
C ASP A 37 15.70 3.23 8.67
N MET A 38 16.44 2.35 9.36
CA MET A 38 16.04 0.96 9.59
C MET A 38 14.70 0.83 10.33
N ARG A 39 14.31 1.84 11.10
CA ARG A 39 13.04 1.83 11.84
C ARG A 39 11.83 1.81 10.89
N GLU A 40 11.95 2.42 9.71
CA GLU A 40 10.90 2.37 8.69
C GLU A 40 10.70 0.96 8.15
N TRP A 41 11.80 0.23 7.94
CA TRP A 41 11.74 -1.14 7.43
C TRP A 41 11.12 -2.09 8.46
N THR A 42 11.29 -1.82 9.76
CA THR A 42 10.65 -2.62 10.81
C THR A 42 9.12 -2.54 10.76
N MET A 43 8.52 -1.49 10.19
CA MET A 43 7.06 -1.40 10.01
C MET A 43 6.53 -2.41 8.98
N LEU A 44 7.37 -2.93 8.10
CA LEU A 44 6.99 -3.94 7.11
C LEU A 44 7.02 -5.37 7.69
N ILE A 45 7.69 -5.58 8.82
CA ILE A 45 7.82 -6.91 9.45
C ILE A 45 6.45 -7.46 9.88
N PRO A 46 5.59 -6.71 10.61
CA PRO A 46 4.25 -7.18 10.94
C PRO A 46 3.44 -7.54 9.69
N MET A 47 3.58 -6.77 8.60
CA MET A 47 2.88 -7.05 7.36
C MET A 47 3.32 -8.40 6.75
N ALA A 48 4.62 -8.68 6.70
CA ALA A 48 5.13 -9.99 6.27
C ALA A 48 4.63 -11.10 7.18
N PHE A 49 4.68 -10.89 8.50
CA PHE A 49 4.23 -11.86 9.49
C PHE A 49 2.74 -12.19 9.32
N PHE A 50 1.85 -11.20 9.28
CA PHE A 50 0.41 -11.43 9.14
C PHE A 50 0.01 -12.02 7.78
N MET A 51 0.80 -11.79 6.73
CA MET A 51 0.53 -12.40 5.42
C MET A 51 0.90 -13.90 5.41
N PHE A 52 1.99 -14.30 6.06
CA PHE A 52 2.44 -15.71 6.11
C PHE A 52 1.94 -16.50 7.31
N PHE A 53 1.55 -15.86 8.40
CA PHE A 53 1.08 -16.55 9.59
C PHE A 53 -0.12 -17.50 9.32
N PRO A 54 -1.15 -17.10 8.54
CA PRO A 54 -2.21 -18.02 8.15
C PRO A 54 -1.69 -19.21 7.34
N ILE A 55 -0.67 -19.01 6.51
CA ILE A 55 -0.05 -20.04 5.69
C ILE A 55 0.64 -21.08 6.59
N PHE A 56 1.44 -20.63 7.57
CA PHE A 56 2.05 -21.53 8.55
C PHE A 56 1.02 -22.31 9.36
N SER A 57 -0.07 -21.66 9.78
CA SER A 57 -1.15 -22.32 10.51
C SER A 57 -1.83 -23.43 9.70
N ILE A 58 -1.96 -23.24 8.39
CA ILE A 58 -2.52 -24.25 7.47
C ILE A 58 -1.52 -25.39 7.28
N MET A 59 -0.23 -25.09 7.11
CA MET A 59 0.82 -26.11 6.92
C MET A 59 0.98 -27.05 8.12
N ILE A 60 0.78 -26.55 9.34
CA ILE A 60 0.92 -27.34 10.57
C ILE A 60 -0.30 -28.24 10.82
N ARG A 61 -1.46 -27.92 10.24
CA ARG A 61 -2.70 -28.64 10.48
C ARG A 61 -2.90 -29.74 9.44
N ASP A 62 -2.75 -30.99 9.90
CA ASP A 62 -2.92 -32.20 9.08
C ASP A 62 -4.22 -32.16 8.25
N GLY A 63 -4.08 -32.49 6.96
CA GLY A 63 -5.18 -32.56 5.97
C GLY A 63 -5.62 -31.22 5.34
N SER A 64 -5.31 -30.07 5.94
CA SER A 64 -5.75 -28.77 5.40
C SER A 64 -4.84 -28.21 4.30
N TYR A 65 -3.55 -28.54 4.35
CA TYR A 65 -2.58 -28.14 3.33
C TYR A 65 -2.79 -28.88 2.00
N GLU A 66 -3.03 -30.19 2.04
CA GLU A 66 -3.33 -31.00 0.86
C GLU A 66 -4.61 -30.50 0.17
N PHE A 67 -5.68 -30.21 0.92
CA PHE A 67 -6.91 -29.66 0.36
C PHE A 67 -6.67 -28.31 -0.36
N ILE A 68 -5.89 -27.41 0.23
CA ILE A 68 -5.62 -26.09 -0.37
C ILE A 68 -4.70 -26.20 -1.61
N GLN A 69 -3.83 -27.21 -1.66
CA GLN A 69 -3.05 -27.52 -2.85
C GLN A 69 -3.87 -28.18 -3.96
N THR A 70 -4.90 -28.98 -3.62
CA THR A 70 -5.75 -29.62 -4.64
C THR A 70 -6.54 -28.62 -5.48
N ILE A 71 -6.85 -27.43 -4.95
CA ILE A 71 -7.56 -26.37 -5.67
C ILE A 71 -6.75 -25.05 -5.60
N PRO A 72 -5.74 -24.87 -6.49
CA PRO A 72 -4.89 -23.68 -6.50
C PRO A 72 -5.68 -22.36 -6.61
N ALA A 73 -6.80 -22.35 -7.33
CA ALA A 73 -7.66 -21.18 -7.49
C ALA A 73 -8.26 -20.68 -6.16
N LEU A 74 -8.64 -21.61 -5.27
CA LEU A 74 -9.18 -21.28 -3.95
C LEU A 74 -8.10 -20.65 -3.07
N SER A 75 -6.91 -21.28 -3.04
CA SER A 75 -5.75 -20.76 -2.30
C SER A 75 -5.37 -19.34 -2.75
N TRP A 76 -5.41 -19.10 -4.06
CA TRP A 76 -5.11 -17.81 -4.66
C TRP A 76 -6.13 -16.76 -4.24
N PHE A 77 -7.43 -17.01 -4.42
CA PHE A 77 -8.48 -16.09 -4.01
C PHE A 77 -8.40 -15.73 -2.52
N SER A 78 -8.24 -16.72 -1.64
CA SER A 78 -8.14 -16.50 -0.19
C SER A 78 -6.94 -15.62 0.18
N ILE A 79 -5.76 -15.88 -0.39
CA ILE A 79 -4.58 -15.06 -0.11
C ILE A 79 -4.73 -13.66 -0.69
N GLN A 80 -5.32 -13.50 -1.89
CA GLN A 80 -5.59 -12.17 -2.41
C GLN A 80 -6.58 -11.39 -1.52
N ALA A 81 -7.61 -12.05 -0.95
CA ALA A 81 -8.56 -11.41 -0.05
C ALA A 81 -7.91 -10.95 1.26
N ILE A 82 -7.05 -11.80 1.84
CA ILE A 82 -6.24 -11.44 3.02
C ILE A 82 -5.30 -10.28 2.68
N ALA A 83 -4.62 -10.36 1.53
CA ALA A 83 -3.71 -9.33 1.06
C ALA A 83 -4.45 -8.00 0.84
N LEU A 84 -5.66 -8.00 0.26
CA LEU A 84 -6.48 -6.80 0.07
C LEU A 84 -6.68 -6.03 1.37
N GLY A 85 -7.09 -6.73 2.44
CA GLY A 85 -7.30 -6.11 3.74
C GLY A 85 -5.99 -5.64 4.35
N LEU A 86 -5.06 -6.56 4.61
CA LEU A 86 -3.83 -6.28 5.35
C LEU A 86 -2.95 -5.27 4.62
N PHE A 87 -2.76 -5.42 3.31
CA PHE A 87 -1.94 -4.50 2.52
C PHE A 87 -2.55 -3.10 2.51
N SER A 88 -3.86 -2.97 2.33
CA SER A 88 -4.52 -1.66 2.34
C SER A 88 -4.35 -0.98 3.70
N PHE A 89 -4.54 -1.68 4.82
CA PHE A 89 -4.30 -1.07 6.13
C PHE A 89 -2.85 -0.68 6.36
N MET A 90 -1.89 -1.54 6.01
CA MET A 90 -0.47 -1.27 6.22
C MET A 90 0.06 -0.16 5.30
N THR A 91 -0.46 -0.06 4.08
CA THR A 91 -0.08 1.00 3.13
C THR A 91 -0.53 2.38 3.58
N SER A 92 -1.74 2.49 4.14
CA SER A 92 -2.26 3.76 4.64
C SER A 92 -1.50 4.23 5.88
N THR A 93 -1.22 3.32 6.82
CA THR A 93 -0.43 3.65 8.02
C THR A 93 1.01 4.03 7.67
N PHE A 94 1.68 3.27 6.81
CA PHE A 94 3.05 3.57 6.37
C PHE A 94 3.16 4.95 5.69
N THR A 95 2.22 5.27 4.81
CA THR A 95 2.24 6.52 4.05
C THR A 95 1.88 7.74 4.91
N SER A 96 1.04 7.55 5.93
CA SER A 96 0.63 8.64 6.83
C SER A 96 1.78 9.29 7.61
N GLY A 97 2.82 8.52 7.91
CA GLY A 97 4.01 9.05 8.59
C GLY A 97 4.86 9.99 7.74
N SER A 98 4.64 10.05 6.43
CA SER A 98 5.51 10.78 5.49
C SER A 98 5.55 12.30 5.70
N VAL A 99 4.46 12.89 6.20
CA VAL A 99 4.40 14.33 6.50
C VAL A 99 5.06 14.62 7.85
N ALA A 100 4.83 13.76 8.85
CA ALA A 100 5.45 13.89 10.16
C ALA A 100 6.98 13.83 10.11
N ARG A 101 7.58 13.08 9.17
CA ARG A 101 9.05 13.05 8.96
C ARG A 101 9.66 14.42 8.64
N GLU A 102 8.85 15.36 8.16
CA GLU A 102 9.33 16.69 7.80
C GLU A 102 9.27 17.69 8.96
N GLY A 103 8.90 17.27 10.17
CA GLY A 103 8.78 18.12 11.37
C GLY A 103 9.84 19.21 11.45
N THR A 104 11.12 18.84 11.56
CA THR A 104 12.24 19.79 11.70
C THR A 104 12.50 20.68 10.48
N SER A 105 11.92 20.34 9.33
CA SER A 105 12.11 21.02 8.04
C SER A 105 10.81 21.62 7.49
N ILE A 106 9.74 21.68 8.28
CA ILE A 106 8.42 22.10 7.80
C ILE A 106 8.42 23.56 7.33
N ASP A 107 9.21 24.41 7.98
CA ASP A 107 9.36 25.81 7.59
C ASP A 107 10.04 25.95 6.22
N LEU A 108 10.97 25.05 5.90
CA LEU A 108 11.59 25.03 4.57
C LEU A 108 10.56 24.70 3.48
N LEU A 109 9.65 23.76 3.73
CA LEU A 109 8.59 23.41 2.77
C LEU A 109 7.63 24.57 2.49
N ARG A 110 7.39 25.44 3.47
CA ARG A 110 6.51 26.61 3.32
C ARG A 110 7.12 27.72 2.47
N VAL A 111 8.45 27.80 2.41
CA VAL A 111 9.18 28.83 1.65
C VAL A 111 9.46 28.38 0.21
N LEU A 112 9.41 27.06 -0.06
CA LEU A 112 9.64 26.54 -1.40
C LEU A 112 8.50 26.94 -2.36
N PRO A 113 8.82 27.43 -3.58
CA PRO A 113 7.82 27.80 -4.59
C PRO A 113 7.26 26.54 -5.29
N VAL A 114 6.73 25.60 -4.51
CA VAL A 114 6.24 24.29 -4.98
C VAL A 114 4.80 24.10 -4.53
N LYS A 115 3.92 23.79 -5.48
CA LYS A 115 2.51 23.51 -5.19
C LYS A 115 2.37 22.23 -4.36
N GLY A 116 1.47 22.20 -3.39
CA GLY A 116 1.18 21.05 -2.52
C GLY A 116 0.85 19.77 -3.29
N TRP A 117 0.22 19.88 -4.47
CA TRP A 117 -0.02 18.75 -5.37
C TRP A 117 1.27 18.04 -5.79
N THR A 118 2.33 18.80 -6.07
CA THR A 118 3.65 18.26 -6.45
C THR A 118 4.30 17.54 -5.28
N VAL A 119 4.18 18.12 -4.08
CA VAL A 119 4.69 17.52 -2.84
C VAL A 119 3.96 16.23 -2.52
N ALA A 120 2.62 16.25 -2.57
CA ALA A 120 1.78 15.10 -2.32
C ALA A 120 2.07 13.95 -3.30
N LEU A 121 2.11 14.23 -4.61
CA LEU A 121 2.48 13.23 -5.61
C LEU A 121 3.88 12.67 -5.34
N GLY A 122 4.86 13.55 -5.11
CA GLY A 122 6.25 13.20 -4.82
C GLY A 122 6.40 12.23 -3.66
N LYS A 123 5.62 12.44 -2.59
CA LYS A 123 5.56 11.53 -1.45
C LYS A 123 4.84 10.23 -1.80
N LEU A 124 3.69 10.30 -2.44
CA LEU A 124 2.86 9.14 -2.74
C LEU A 124 3.59 8.09 -3.59
N TRP A 125 4.20 8.48 -4.71
CA TRP A 125 4.74 7.51 -5.66
C TRP A 125 5.87 6.66 -5.07
N ILE A 126 6.70 7.24 -4.18
CA ILE A 126 7.76 6.48 -3.50
C ILE A 126 7.19 5.49 -2.51
N HIS A 127 6.27 5.93 -1.65
CA HIS A 127 5.67 5.05 -0.65
C HIS A 127 4.93 3.90 -1.33
N TRP A 128 4.18 4.22 -2.38
CA TRP A 128 3.51 3.23 -3.21
C TRP A 128 4.51 2.27 -3.87
N VAL A 129 5.58 2.74 -4.53
CA VAL A 129 6.57 1.87 -5.19
C VAL A 129 7.27 0.93 -4.21
N ILE A 130 7.64 1.42 -3.02
CA ILE A 130 8.26 0.58 -1.97
C ILE A 130 7.32 -0.56 -1.59
N LEU A 131 6.07 -0.21 -1.29
CA LEU A 131 5.06 -1.17 -0.85
C LEU A 131 4.62 -2.10 -1.98
N PHE A 132 4.57 -1.60 -3.21
CA PHE A 132 4.30 -2.36 -4.43
C PHE A 132 5.38 -3.41 -4.67
N GLY A 133 6.66 -3.04 -4.52
CA GLY A 133 7.77 -4.00 -4.58
C GLY A 133 7.70 -5.02 -3.45
N PHE A 134 7.37 -4.59 -2.23
CA PHE A 134 7.26 -5.47 -1.08
C PHE A 134 6.13 -6.51 -1.24
N ILE A 135 4.91 -6.09 -1.62
CA ILE A 135 3.82 -7.05 -1.87
C ILE A 135 4.14 -7.97 -3.05
N GLY A 136 4.84 -7.47 -4.09
CA GLY A 136 5.31 -8.30 -5.19
C GLY A 136 6.24 -9.42 -4.74
N PHE A 137 7.20 -9.10 -3.86
CA PHE A 137 8.07 -10.12 -3.26
C PHE A 137 7.29 -11.17 -2.47
N LEU A 138 6.31 -10.75 -1.65
CA LEU A 138 5.46 -11.66 -0.89
C LEU A 138 4.60 -12.55 -1.81
N GLN A 139 4.05 -11.99 -2.88
CA GLN A 139 3.25 -12.73 -3.88
C GLN A 139 4.08 -13.77 -4.62
N VAL A 140 5.34 -13.47 -4.95
CA VAL A 140 6.27 -14.43 -5.56
C VAL A 140 6.52 -15.61 -4.62
N ILE A 141 6.78 -15.35 -3.33
CA ILE A 141 6.94 -16.41 -2.33
C ILE A 141 5.67 -17.25 -2.22
N SER A 142 4.50 -16.63 -2.11
CA SER A 142 3.22 -17.35 -2.06
C SER A 142 3.00 -18.20 -3.32
N GLY A 143 3.33 -17.66 -4.50
CA GLY A 143 3.24 -18.38 -5.77
C GLY A 143 4.10 -19.64 -5.79
N PHE A 144 5.31 -19.59 -5.23
CA PHE A 144 6.18 -20.77 -5.09
C PHE A 144 5.61 -21.78 -4.08
N ILE A 145 5.09 -21.33 -2.93
CA ILE A 145 4.56 -22.20 -1.88
C ILE A 145 3.30 -22.95 -2.33
N PHE A 146 2.41 -22.27 -3.06
CA PHE A 146 1.10 -22.80 -3.47
C PHE A 146 1.07 -23.30 -4.93
N GLY A 147 2.21 -23.28 -5.63
CA GLY A 147 2.29 -23.76 -7.01
C GLY A 147 1.45 -22.95 -8.00
N TRP A 148 1.30 -21.64 -7.78
CA TRP A 148 0.52 -20.80 -8.68
C TRP A 148 1.24 -20.60 -10.00
N SER A 149 0.47 -20.50 -11.09
CA SER A 149 1.04 -20.11 -12.38
C SER A 149 1.64 -18.68 -12.30
N PRO A 150 2.67 -18.36 -13.10
CA PRO A 150 3.23 -17.01 -13.18
C PRO A 150 2.18 -15.92 -13.46
N PHE A 151 1.16 -16.24 -14.26
CA PHE A 151 0.08 -15.32 -14.57
C PHE A 151 -0.74 -14.93 -13.34
N HIS A 152 -1.18 -15.91 -12.54
CA HIS A 152 -1.91 -15.67 -11.29
C HIS A 152 -1.10 -14.83 -10.30
N THR A 153 0.20 -15.09 -10.17
CA THR A 153 1.10 -14.31 -9.31
C THR A 153 1.22 -12.86 -9.77
N ILE A 154 1.46 -12.62 -11.06
CA ILE A 154 1.58 -11.27 -11.62
C ILE A 154 0.25 -10.52 -11.55
N ALA A 155 -0.87 -11.18 -11.88
CA ALA A 155 -2.19 -10.58 -11.83
C ALA A 155 -2.60 -10.18 -10.39
N GLY A 156 -2.37 -11.06 -9.42
CA GLY A 156 -2.60 -10.78 -8.00
C GLY A 156 -1.73 -9.63 -7.49
N TRP A 157 -0.43 -9.66 -7.81
CA TRP A 157 0.50 -8.60 -7.48
C TRP A 157 0.04 -7.24 -8.04
N PHE A 158 -0.27 -7.19 -9.33
CA PHE A 158 -0.67 -5.95 -9.98
C PHE A 158 -1.99 -5.43 -9.40
N LEU A 159 -3.01 -6.29 -9.25
CA LEU A 159 -4.31 -5.86 -8.75
C LEU A 159 -4.23 -5.30 -7.32
N ILE A 160 -3.64 -6.06 -6.39
CA ILE A 160 -3.49 -5.62 -5.00
C ILE A 160 -2.56 -4.40 -4.91
N GLY A 161 -1.46 -4.42 -5.66
CA GLY A 161 -0.51 -3.32 -5.72
C GLY A 161 -1.13 -2.01 -6.20
N MET A 162 -2.02 -2.08 -7.20
CA MET A 162 -2.73 -0.91 -7.70
C MET A 162 -3.78 -0.41 -6.71
N ILE A 163 -4.54 -1.30 -6.07
CA ILE A 163 -5.47 -0.92 -4.98
C ILE A 163 -4.73 -0.21 -3.84
N GLY A 164 -3.52 -0.66 -3.51
CA GLY A 164 -2.66 -0.03 -2.51
C GLY A 164 -2.33 1.44 -2.80
N LEU A 165 -2.42 1.91 -4.05
CA LEU A 165 -2.25 3.32 -4.40
C LEU A 165 -3.34 4.19 -3.77
N GLY A 166 -4.60 3.75 -3.82
CA GLY A 166 -5.73 4.46 -3.21
C GLY A 166 -5.58 4.53 -1.70
N SER A 167 -5.22 3.40 -1.07
CA SER A 167 -4.99 3.36 0.38
C SER A 167 -3.79 4.20 0.84
N SER A 168 -2.70 4.20 0.06
CA SER A 168 -1.54 5.06 0.32
C SER A 168 -1.91 6.54 0.24
N ALA A 169 -2.76 6.93 -0.72
CA ALA A 169 -3.23 8.31 -0.85
C ALA A 169 -4.12 8.72 0.32
N ILE A 170 -5.01 7.85 0.81
CA ILE A 170 -5.78 8.06 2.04
C ILE A 170 -4.83 8.29 3.21
N GLY A 171 -3.85 7.41 3.38
CA GLY A 171 -2.83 7.53 4.42
C GLY A 171 -2.11 8.88 4.39
N LEU A 172 -1.68 9.30 3.21
CA LEU A 172 -1.01 10.59 2.99
C LEU A 172 -1.90 11.78 3.40
N TYR A 173 -3.18 11.75 3.06
CA TYR A 173 -4.13 12.80 3.43
C TYR A 173 -4.28 12.93 4.96
N PHE A 174 -4.48 11.81 5.65
CA PHE A 174 -4.57 11.82 7.12
C PHE A 174 -3.23 12.20 7.78
N GLY A 175 -2.11 11.83 7.14
CA GLY A 175 -0.78 12.33 7.49
C GLY A 175 -0.67 13.85 7.41
N ALA A 176 -1.32 14.49 6.44
CA ALA A 176 -1.30 15.95 6.31
C ALA A 176 -2.17 16.69 7.35
N ILE A 177 -3.23 16.05 7.87
CA ILE A 177 -4.14 16.68 8.85
C ILE A 177 -3.64 16.49 10.29
N GLY A 178 -3.12 15.31 10.61
CA GLY A 178 -2.80 14.93 12.00
C GLY A 178 -1.34 14.54 12.20
N ALA A 179 -0.41 15.16 11.48
CA ALA A 179 1.01 14.87 11.64
C ALA A 179 1.49 15.18 13.06
N LYS A 180 2.19 14.22 13.67
CA LYS A 180 2.79 14.33 15.00
C LYS A 180 4.27 14.00 14.93
N PHE A 181 5.12 14.88 15.46
CA PHE A 181 6.56 14.65 15.53
C PHE A 181 6.95 14.19 16.93
N ASN A 182 7.46 12.95 17.01
CA ASN A 182 7.98 12.36 18.24
C ASN A 182 9.38 11.75 17.99
N PRO A 183 10.46 12.38 18.48
CA PRO A 183 11.82 11.88 18.27
C PRO A 183 12.12 10.62 19.10
N LYS A 184 11.52 10.46 20.29
CA LYS A 184 11.69 9.29 21.18
C LYS A 184 11.00 8.05 20.60
N ASN A 185 9.81 8.22 20.03
CA ASN A 185 9.07 7.15 19.38
C ASN A 185 8.68 7.52 17.93
N PRO A 186 9.56 7.23 16.94
CA PRO A 186 9.33 7.52 15.54
C PRO A 186 8.15 6.78 14.90
N GLN A 187 7.57 5.78 15.56
CA GLN A 187 6.39 5.09 15.06
C GLN A 187 5.10 5.88 15.36
N ASN A 188 5.11 6.74 16.39
CA ASN A 188 3.98 7.57 16.78
C ASN A 188 3.95 8.89 15.99
N ARG A 189 3.58 8.79 14.70
CA ARG A 189 3.63 9.90 13.73
C ARG A 189 2.30 10.56 13.42
N LEU A 190 1.22 10.03 13.98
CA LEU A 190 -0.11 10.59 13.84
C LEU A 190 -0.68 10.91 15.21
N GLU A 191 -1.55 11.90 15.26
CA GLU A 191 -2.41 12.10 16.42
C GLU A 191 -3.36 10.91 16.58
N THR A 192 -3.66 10.55 17.84
CA THR A 192 -4.48 9.38 18.16
C THR A 192 -5.86 9.47 17.52
N GLY A 193 -6.52 10.63 17.58
CA GLY A 193 -7.83 10.86 16.96
C GLY A 193 -7.80 10.67 15.45
N THR A 194 -6.80 11.25 14.77
CA THR A 194 -6.60 11.09 13.32
C THR A 194 -6.31 9.63 12.95
N SER A 195 -5.59 8.90 13.81
CA SER A 195 -5.28 7.49 13.59
C SER A 195 -6.54 6.61 13.65
N PHE A 196 -7.46 6.89 14.58
CA PHE A 196 -8.76 6.21 14.63
C PHE A 196 -9.61 6.50 13.40
N ILE A 197 -9.67 7.76 12.95
CA ILE A 197 -10.43 8.11 11.74
C ILE A 197 -9.80 7.45 10.50
N LEU A 198 -8.46 7.46 10.40
CA LEU A 198 -7.73 6.76 9.33
C LEU A 198 -8.09 5.28 9.30
N LEU A 199 -8.16 4.61 10.46
CA LEU A 199 -8.58 3.21 10.56
C LEU A 199 -9.97 2.98 9.95
N PHE A 200 -10.96 3.79 10.32
CA PHE A 200 -12.33 3.64 9.80
C PHE A 200 -12.43 3.95 8.30
N VAL A 201 -11.71 4.97 7.81
CA VAL A 201 -11.71 5.31 6.39
C VAL A 201 -10.97 4.26 5.56
N ALA A 202 -9.84 3.74 6.05
CA ALA A 202 -9.14 2.64 5.42
C ALA A 202 -10.00 1.36 5.39
N LEU A 203 -10.73 1.06 6.47
CA LEU A 203 -11.68 -0.04 6.51
C LEU A 203 -12.82 0.16 5.50
N GLY A 204 -13.42 1.35 5.46
CA GLY A 204 -14.46 1.70 4.50
C GLY A 204 -13.97 1.55 3.06
N TYR A 205 -12.73 1.95 2.77
CA TYR A 205 -12.11 1.76 1.47
C TYR A 205 -11.94 0.27 1.11
N VAL A 206 -11.43 -0.55 2.04
CA VAL A 206 -11.31 -2.00 1.85
C VAL A 206 -12.67 -2.65 1.57
N LEU A 207 -13.69 -2.31 2.36
CA LEU A 207 -15.04 -2.84 2.17
C LEU A 207 -15.63 -2.43 0.81
N LEU A 208 -15.44 -1.18 0.41
CA LEU A 208 -15.88 -0.70 -0.89
C LEU A 208 -15.16 -1.44 -2.04
N GLN A 209 -13.86 -1.73 -1.85
CA GLN A 209 -13.05 -2.43 -2.84
C GLN A 209 -13.31 -3.94 -2.86
N ALA A 210 -13.81 -4.53 -1.77
CA ALA A 210 -14.08 -5.96 -1.67
C ALA A 210 -15.11 -6.45 -2.72
N ILE A 211 -16.11 -5.63 -3.04
CA ILE A 211 -17.15 -5.95 -4.04
C ILE A 211 -16.54 -6.11 -5.45
N PRO A 212 -15.92 -5.09 -6.06
CA PRO A 212 -15.33 -5.22 -7.40
C PRO A 212 -14.16 -6.21 -7.42
N PHE A 213 -13.47 -6.38 -6.30
CA PHE A 213 -12.43 -7.39 -6.13
C PHE A 213 -13.01 -8.82 -6.22
N ALA A 214 -14.12 -9.10 -5.52
CA ALA A 214 -14.81 -10.38 -5.61
C ALA A 214 -15.34 -10.64 -7.03
N LEU A 215 -15.96 -9.64 -7.66
CA LEU A 215 -16.40 -9.75 -9.07
C LEU A 215 -15.23 -10.11 -10.00
N THR A 216 -14.04 -9.57 -9.74
CA THR A 216 -12.84 -9.84 -10.53
C THR A 216 -12.30 -11.26 -10.31
N LEU A 217 -12.00 -11.63 -9.07
CA LEU A 217 -11.16 -12.80 -8.78
C LEU A 217 -11.92 -14.07 -8.41
N LEU A 218 -13.21 -13.99 -8.06
CA LEU A 218 -13.92 -15.14 -7.51
C LEU A 218 -13.99 -16.29 -8.55
N PRO A 219 -13.48 -17.49 -8.23
CA PRO A 219 -13.46 -18.63 -9.15
C PRO A 219 -14.81 -19.35 -9.13
N VAL A 220 -15.73 -18.93 -10.00
CA VAL A 220 -17.12 -19.43 -10.02
C VAL A 220 -17.21 -20.94 -10.23
N ASN A 221 -16.36 -21.49 -11.10
CA ASN A 221 -16.39 -22.91 -11.46
C ASN A 221 -16.06 -23.83 -10.28
N ASP A 222 -15.20 -23.38 -9.38
CA ASP A 222 -14.72 -24.17 -8.24
C ASP A 222 -15.58 -23.97 -6.99
N LEU A 223 -16.51 -23.01 -7.02
CA LEU A 223 -17.35 -22.58 -5.90
C LEU A 223 -18.84 -22.89 -6.10
N SER A 224 -19.19 -23.65 -7.15
CA SER A 224 -20.58 -23.98 -7.44
C SER A 224 -21.26 -24.79 -6.34
N PHE A 225 -20.49 -25.56 -5.55
CA PHE A 225 -21.01 -26.31 -4.39
C PHE A 225 -21.65 -25.39 -3.32
N LEU A 226 -21.21 -24.12 -3.23
CA LEU A 226 -21.80 -23.16 -2.30
C LEU A 226 -23.23 -22.76 -2.72
N LEU A 227 -23.64 -22.98 -3.96
CA LEU A 227 -25.00 -22.69 -4.43
C LEU A 227 -26.03 -23.75 -3.98
N GLU A 228 -25.56 -24.90 -3.50
CA GLU A 228 -26.43 -25.99 -3.03
C GLU A 228 -26.97 -25.75 -1.61
N GLU A 229 -26.43 -24.77 -0.89
CA GLU A 229 -26.85 -24.43 0.46
C GLU A 229 -28.14 -23.60 0.46
N THR A 230 -29.22 -24.20 0.97
CA THR A 230 -30.61 -23.70 0.87
C THR A 230 -30.98 -22.64 1.90
N ASN A 231 -30.22 -22.49 2.98
CA ASN A 231 -30.46 -21.46 4.01
C ASN A 231 -29.18 -20.71 4.39
N PRO A 232 -28.57 -19.99 3.44
CA PRO A 232 -27.33 -19.28 3.66
C PRO A 232 -27.56 -18.14 4.65
N GLY A 233 -26.69 -18.01 5.66
CA GLY A 233 -26.64 -16.78 6.47
C GLY A 233 -26.35 -15.55 5.60
N PHE A 234 -26.63 -14.34 6.10
CA PHE A 234 -26.51 -13.08 5.33
C PHE A 234 -25.23 -12.97 4.49
N PHE A 235 -24.07 -13.26 5.07
CA PHE A 235 -22.78 -13.18 4.39
C PHE A 235 -22.62 -14.23 3.28
N ILE A 236 -23.06 -15.47 3.52
CA ILE A 236 -23.01 -16.55 2.52
C ILE A 236 -23.98 -16.23 1.38
N GLY A 237 -25.15 -15.67 1.68
CA GLY A 237 -26.13 -15.24 0.68
C GLY A 237 -25.59 -14.13 -0.23
N MET A 238 -24.81 -13.18 0.31
CA MET A 238 -24.13 -12.19 -0.53
C MET A 238 -23.10 -12.84 -1.47
N ILE A 239 -22.31 -13.80 -0.96
CA ILE A 239 -21.31 -14.51 -1.76
C ILE A 239 -21.99 -15.33 -2.86
N GLN A 240 -23.04 -16.07 -2.54
CA GLN A 240 -23.86 -16.80 -3.52
C GLN A 240 -24.44 -15.85 -4.57
N GLY A 241 -24.99 -14.70 -4.18
CA GLY A 241 -25.50 -13.71 -5.14
C GLY A 241 -24.42 -13.20 -6.11
N VAL A 242 -23.18 -13.01 -5.63
CA VAL A 242 -22.04 -12.66 -6.49
C VAL A 242 -21.66 -13.82 -7.42
N ILE A 243 -21.67 -15.07 -6.91
CA ILE A 243 -21.40 -16.28 -7.70
C ILE A 243 -22.45 -16.43 -8.81
N GLU A 244 -23.74 -16.37 -8.49
CA GLU A 244 -24.84 -16.49 -9.45
C GLU A 244 -24.77 -15.40 -10.52
N PHE A 245 -24.50 -14.15 -10.10
CA PHE A 245 -24.34 -13.06 -11.03
C PHE A 245 -23.18 -13.36 -11.98
N LYS A 246 -22.01 -13.70 -11.45
CA LYS A 246 -20.80 -13.99 -12.22
C LYS A 246 -20.95 -15.22 -13.12
N ALA A 247 -21.71 -16.24 -12.71
CA ALA A 247 -21.97 -17.46 -13.48
C ALA A 247 -22.68 -17.17 -14.81
N ARG A 248 -23.52 -16.12 -14.89
CA ARG A 248 -24.24 -15.76 -16.13
C ARG A 248 -23.30 -15.28 -17.23
N SER A 249 -22.24 -14.56 -16.88
CA SER A 249 -21.28 -14.03 -17.85
C SER A 249 -19.89 -13.80 -17.21
N PRO A 250 -19.10 -14.88 -16.99
CA PRO A 250 -17.89 -14.82 -16.17
C PRO A 250 -16.87 -13.78 -16.67
N ILE A 251 -16.69 -13.69 -17.99
CA ILE A 251 -15.72 -12.78 -18.61
C ILE A 251 -16.17 -11.32 -18.47
N LEU A 252 -17.43 -11.03 -18.84
CA LEU A 252 -17.96 -9.66 -18.82
C LEU A 252 -17.96 -9.10 -17.40
N ILE A 253 -18.39 -9.91 -16.42
CA ILE A 253 -18.46 -9.49 -15.02
C ILE A 253 -17.07 -9.31 -14.41
N SER A 254 -16.10 -10.14 -14.80
CA SER A 254 -14.70 -9.93 -14.39
C SER A 254 -14.14 -8.62 -14.95
N LEU A 255 -14.44 -8.27 -16.21
CA LEU A 255 -14.04 -6.99 -16.82
C LEU A 255 -14.69 -5.78 -16.14
N VAL A 256 -15.97 -5.89 -15.78
CA VAL A 256 -16.67 -4.87 -15.01
C VAL A 256 -16.04 -4.73 -13.62
N GLY A 257 -15.73 -5.84 -12.94
CA GLY A 257 -15.02 -5.84 -11.67
C GLY A 257 -13.66 -5.14 -11.75
N ILE A 258 -12.87 -5.44 -12.78
CA ILE A 258 -11.57 -4.79 -13.03
C ILE A 258 -11.76 -3.28 -13.22
N THR A 259 -12.71 -2.89 -14.08
CA THR A 259 -12.98 -1.49 -14.39
C THR A 259 -13.40 -0.73 -13.13
N LEU A 260 -14.33 -1.28 -12.35
CA LEU A 260 -14.77 -0.71 -11.07
C LEU A 260 -13.61 -0.62 -10.07
N CYS A 261 -12.74 -1.63 -10.02
CA CYS A 261 -11.58 -1.62 -9.14
C CYS A 261 -10.67 -0.42 -9.45
N PHE A 262 -10.33 -0.23 -10.72
CA PHE A 262 -9.45 0.86 -11.16
C PHE A 262 -10.10 2.23 -11.04
N THR A 263 -11.39 2.37 -11.37
CA THR A 263 -12.09 3.67 -11.27
C THR A 263 -12.21 4.12 -9.82
N LEU A 264 -12.59 3.22 -8.90
CA LEU A 264 -12.65 3.53 -7.47
C LEU A 264 -11.26 3.88 -6.92
N MET A 265 -10.24 3.10 -7.24
CA MET A 265 -8.87 3.38 -6.84
C MET A 265 -8.39 4.76 -7.33
N LEU A 266 -8.60 5.08 -8.61
CA LEU A 266 -8.21 6.37 -9.18
C LEU A 266 -8.99 7.53 -8.58
N LEU A 267 -10.30 7.37 -8.38
CA LEU A 267 -11.17 8.38 -7.77
C LEU A 267 -10.72 8.70 -6.34
N ILE A 268 -10.52 7.67 -5.51
CA ILE A 268 -10.09 7.82 -4.13
C ILE A 268 -8.67 8.41 -4.08
N ALA A 269 -7.74 7.90 -4.89
CA ALA A 269 -6.39 8.46 -4.96
C ALA A 269 -6.43 9.95 -5.34
N TRP A 270 -7.18 10.31 -6.38
CA TRP A 270 -7.31 11.69 -6.82
C TRP A 270 -7.92 12.60 -5.75
N LEU A 271 -9.02 12.18 -5.11
CA LEU A 271 -9.66 12.93 -4.03
C LEU A 271 -8.72 13.14 -2.84
N SER A 272 -8.07 12.08 -2.37
CA SER A 272 -7.14 12.15 -1.23
C SER A 272 -5.92 13.00 -1.54
N ILE A 273 -5.33 12.90 -2.74
CA ILE A 273 -4.21 13.77 -3.16
C ILE A 273 -4.69 15.22 -3.24
N LYS A 274 -5.89 15.49 -3.77
CA LYS A 274 -6.45 16.85 -3.88
C LYS A 274 -6.64 17.49 -2.52
N PHE A 275 -7.19 16.75 -1.56
CA PHE A 275 -7.35 17.25 -0.19
C PHE A 275 -6.01 17.38 0.53
N CYS A 276 -5.09 16.42 0.37
CA CYS A 276 -3.73 16.51 0.90
C CYS A 276 -2.99 17.75 0.38
N ALA A 277 -3.05 17.99 -0.94
CA ALA A 277 -2.43 19.16 -1.57
C ALA A 277 -2.96 20.47 -0.97
N LYS A 278 -4.27 20.55 -0.77
CA LYS A 278 -4.92 21.71 -0.15
C LYS A 278 -4.43 21.95 1.28
N GLU A 279 -4.25 20.89 2.07
CA GLU A 279 -3.73 21.00 3.44
C GLU A 279 -2.23 21.35 3.47
N ILE A 280 -1.44 20.85 2.51
CA ILE A 280 -0.04 21.25 2.35
C ILE A 280 0.06 22.75 1.99
N ASP A 281 -0.76 23.22 1.04
CA ASP A 281 -0.79 24.62 0.62
C ASP A 281 -1.25 25.57 1.73
N ARG A 282 -2.11 25.10 2.65
CA ARG A 282 -2.54 25.85 3.85
C ARG A 282 -1.46 25.95 4.92
N GLY A 283 -0.40 25.15 4.82
CA GLY A 283 0.64 25.02 5.83
C GLY A 283 0.25 23.99 6.89
N VAL A 284 0.72 22.75 6.73
CA VAL A 284 0.52 21.65 7.68
C VAL A 284 0.96 22.08 9.09
N LYS A 285 0.12 21.78 10.08
CA LYS A 285 0.46 21.89 11.51
C LYS A 285 0.99 20.55 11.99
N ILE A 286 2.19 20.55 12.56
CA ILE A 286 2.81 19.34 13.13
C ILE A 286 2.85 19.52 14.64
N THR A 287 2.21 18.60 15.36
CA THR A 287 2.20 18.60 16.83
C THR A 287 3.52 18.05 17.35
N TYR A 288 4.26 18.84 18.13
CA TYR A 288 5.53 18.45 18.74
C TYR A 288 5.30 17.86 20.13
N VAL A 289 5.81 16.65 20.36
CA VAL A 289 5.88 16.08 21.71
C VAL A 289 7.14 16.61 22.38
N LYS A 290 6.99 17.49 23.38
CA LYS A 290 8.10 17.98 24.20
C LYS A 290 8.68 16.84 25.04
N GLU A 291 9.97 16.94 25.32
CA GLU A 291 10.76 15.93 26.05
C GLU A 291 10.25 15.65 27.46
#